data_AF-A0A9P9IMT7-F1
#
_entry.id   AF-A0A9P9IMT7-F1
#
_cell.length_a   1.000
_cell.length_b   1.000
_cell.length_c   1.000
_cell.angle_alpha   90.00
_cell.angle_beta   90.00
_cell.angle_gamma   90.00
#
_symmetry.space_group_name_H-M   'P 1'
#
loop_
_entity.id
_entity.type
_entity.pdbx_description
1 polymer ?
#
loop_
_entity_poly.entity_id
_entity_poly.type
_entity_poly.pdbx_seq_one_letter_code
_entity_poly.pdbx_strand_id
1 'polypeptide(L)'
;MARFGVSALIAATAFSLHAAAQLTGSVGPLTDRAAKAAIKTCNIMDYGGVADATTDNSQAISDAWDACAATGGEVYIPEGDYGLSTWLKLSGDAMSFRLDGTIYRIGTDGGNMLFFQHMQDFEFYSSTSKGAIQGYGYEFHKNDEYGPRILRFYDVTSFSIHDVALVDSPAFHFSLDTCTDGEVYNMVIHGGNRGGLDGIDVWGTNIWIHDLEVSNKDECVTVKNPSNNLLIENIFCNWSGGCAMGSLGTDTAISNIIYNNVYTQNANQMFMFKSYGGSGTVSNVQLNNFIGHSNAYTLDLDATWSSMSPIDGDGILYTNFTFAGWAGTCLNGHQRGPIKFNCPPDVPCTEMVVDDFNVWTEEGDYVEHWCNNAYGSGVCLDEGSGSSTFTTTQTVTAVTDYTIATMDNEISTGLGLTVSIPIPTLRASFYPGVAVKSALMAAGDSEESAETTAAAAASSAVAASSSVLVASSAAAVVPTSVAAVESDVQATTPVFAVSDTAPADGPSFVSIVTSTPTSFPSASDIAQVTEATPVVTPSAVVSELPVSSGGSSACNARRRRRHLARHL
;
A
#
# COMPACT_ATOMS: atom_id res chain seq x y z
N MET A 1 15.13 -48.94 46.60
CA MET A 1 13.93 -49.23 45.79
C MET A 1 13.00 -48.04 45.99
N ALA A 2 12.85 -47.12 45.02
CA ALA A 2 12.03 -47.26 43.80
C ALA A 2 10.52 -47.22 44.15
N ARG A 3 9.67 -46.34 43.59
CA ARG A 3 9.82 -45.26 42.58
C ARG A 3 8.74 -44.19 42.86
N PHE A 4 9.03 -42.91 42.59
CA PHE A 4 7.98 -41.89 42.40
C PHE A 4 7.35 -42.09 41.01
N GLY A 5 6.03 -42.03 40.92
CA GLY A 5 5.28 -42.08 39.66
C GLY A 5 4.83 -40.67 39.26
N VAL A 6 5.54 -40.04 38.33
CA VAL A 6 5.08 -38.83 37.65
C VAL A 6 4.13 -39.25 36.53
N SER A 7 2.83 -38.93 36.66
CA SER A 7 1.92 -39.01 35.52
C SER A 7 2.19 -37.82 34.61
N ALA A 8 2.70 -38.11 33.41
CA ALA A 8 3.06 -37.08 32.45
C ALA A 8 1.82 -36.34 31.93
N LEU A 9 1.86 -35.02 32.04
CA LEU A 9 0.96 -34.13 31.32
C LEU A 9 1.32 -34.22 29.83
N ILE A 10 0.51 -34.90 29.03
CA ILE A 10 0.62 -34.81 27.56
C ILE A 10 -0.04 -33.49 27.15
N ALA A 11 0.68 -32.39 27.36
CA ALA A 11 0.39 -31.15 26.65
C ALA A 11 0.72 -31.41 25.18
N ALA A 12 -0.31 -31.38 24.33
CA ALA A 12 -0.11 -31.44 22.90
C ALA A 12 0.55 -30.14 22.45
N THR A 13 1.89 -30.14 22.34
CA THR A 13 2.62 -29.13 21.59
C THR A 13 2.29 -29.32 20.12
N ALA A 14 1.13 -28.83 19.70
CA ALA A 14 0.93 -28.43 18.32
C ALA A 14 2.00 -27.36 18.05
N PHE A 15 3.06 -27.77 17.37
CA PHE A 15 3.97 -26.81 16.78
C PHE A 15 3.15 -26.09 15.70
N SER A 16 2.66 -24.91 16.04
CA SER A 16 2.30 -23.91 15.04
C SER A 16 3.56 -23.70 14.21
N LEU A 17 3.60 -24.36 13.06
CA LEU A 17 4.42 -23.96 11.92
C LEU A 17 3.95 -22.56 11.58
N HIS A 18 4.50 -21.57 12.29
CA HIS A 18 4.44 -20.19 11.89
C HIS A 18 5.03 -20.20 10.49
N ALA A 19 4.15 -20.07 9.50
CA ALA A 19 4.53 -19.95 8.10
C ALA A 19 5.17 -18.57 7.98
N ALA A 20 6.41 -18.47 8.46
CA ALA A 20 7.24 -17.32 8.33
C ALA A 20 7.41 -17.12 6.82
N ALA A 21 6.64 -16.17 6.33
CA ALA A 21 6.69 -15.66 4.98
C ALA A 21 7.78 -14.58 4.94
N GLN A 22 9.01 -14.99 5.27
CA GLN A 22 10.16 -14.17 4.98
C GLN A 22 10.31 -13.97 3.46
N LEU A 23 11.00 -12.88 3.13
CA LEU A 23 11.69 -12.70 1.86
C LEU A 23 12.45 -13.99 1.49
N THR A 24 12.41 -14.39 0.22
CA THR A 24 13.05 -15.63 -0.27
C THR A 24 14.55 -15.48 -0.51
N GLY A 25 15.06 -14.25 -0.51
CA GLY A 25 16.46 -13.93 -0.72
C GLY A 25 16.76 -12.49 -0.35
N SER A 26 17.86 -11.95 -0.90
CA SER A 26 18.12 -10.51 -0.90
C SER A 26 17.03 -9.75 -1.66
N VAL A 27 16.84 -8.50 -1.28
CA VAL A 27 16.10 -7.48 -2.03
C VAL A 27 17.04 -6.30 -2.31
N GLY A 28 16.65 -5.38 -3.18
CA GLY A 28 17.46 -4.22 -3.52
C GLY A 28 18.31 -4.40 -4.79
N PRO A 29 19.07 -3.36 -5.18
CA PRO A 29 19.98 -3.39 -6.32
C PRO A 29 21.11 -4.40 -6.15
N LEU A 30 21.71 -4.83 -7.26
CA LEU A 30 22.85 -5.75 -7.30
C LEU A 30 24.20 -5.03 -7.20
N THR A 31 24.24 -3.72 -7.52
CA THR A 31 25.45 -2.89 -7.41
C THR A 31 25.16 -1.53 -6.79
N ASP A 32 26.12 -1.04 -5.99
CA ASP A 32 25.98 0.22 -5.25
C ASP A 32 25.86 1.45 -6.15
N ARG A 33 25.16 2.48 -5.65
CA ARG A 33 25.01 3.81 -6.28
C ARG A 33 26.35 4.40 -6.70
N ALA A 34 27.34 4.45 -5.80
CA ALA A 34 28.67 4.93 -6.14
C ALA A 34 29.37 4.12 -7.24
N ALA A 35 29.13 2.80 -7.33
CA ALA A 35 29.68 1.98 -8.42
C ALA A 35 29.06 2.36 -9.77
N LYS A 36 27.73 2.53 -9.83
CA LYS A 36 27.00 3.01 -11.01
C LYS A 36 27.44 4.42 -11.41
N ALA A 37 27.44 5.37 -10.47
CA ALA A 37 27.87 6.74 -10.71
C ALA A 37 29.33 6.86 -11.17
N ALA A 38 30.22 5.98 -10.69
CA ALA A 38 31.63 5.90 -11.09
C ALA A 38 31.87 5.34 -12.51
N ILE A 39 30.94 4.53 -13.05
CA ILE A 39 30.93 4.21 -14.48
C ILE A 39 30.62 5.47 -15.28
N LYS A 40 29.50 6.13 -14.95
CA LYS A 40 29.08 7.38 -15.57
C LYS A 40 27.99 8.07 -14.74
N THR A 41 28.12 9.39 -14.57
CA THR A 41 27.03 10.25 -14.10
C THR A 41 26.54 11.12 -15.26
N CYS A 42 25.26 11.03 -15.59
CA CYS A 42 24.58 11.80 -16.62
C CYS A 42 23.69 12.84 -15.93
N ASN A 43 24.27 14.01 -15.61
CA ASN A 43 23.55 15.14 -15.01
C ASN A 43 22.68 15.81 -16.09
N ILE A 44 21.36 15.90 -15.88
CA ILE A 44 20.43 16.42 -16.90
C ILE A 44 20.76 17.85 -17.37
N MET A 45 21.46 18.64 -16.55
CA MET A 45 21.89 19.99 -16.91
C MET A 45 22.89 19.99 -18.08
N ASP A 46 23.71 18.94 -18.22
CA ASP A 46 24.64 18.76 -19.35
C ASP A 46 23.92 18.34 -20.65
N TYR A 47 22.65 17.91 -20.53
CA TYR A 47 21.76 17.48 -21.61
C TYR A 47 20.64 18.50 -21.89
N GLY A 48 20.82 19.74 -21.44
CA GLY A 48 19.89 20.85 -21.72
C GLY A 48 18.75 21.02 -20.72
N GLY A 49 18.82 20.37 -19.55
CA GLY A 49 17.87 20.57 -18.46
C GLY A 49 17.85 22.00 -17.94
N VAL A 50 16.67 22.46 -17.50
CA VAL A 50 16.40 23.81 -17.01
C VAL A 50 15.58 23.76 -15.71
N ALA A 51 16.15 24.33 -14.65
CA ALA A 51 15.54 24.39 -13.33
C ALA A 51 14.68 25.66 -13.16
N ASP A 52 13.49 25.69 -13.77
CA ASP A 52 12.53 26.80 -13.72
C ASP A 52 11.05 26.39 -13.52
N ALA A 53 10.80 25.15 -13.09
CA ALA A 53 9.48 24.50 -12.91
C ALA A 53 8.56 24.44 -14.15
N THR A 54 8.93 25.03 -15.30
CA THR A 54 7.99 25.37 -16.39
C THR A 54 8.49 24.98 -17.77
N THR A 55 9.79 24.83 -17.95
CA THR A 55 10.41 24.18 -19.12
C THR A 55 10.21 22.66 -19.02
N ASP A 56 9.80 22.01 -20.12
CA ASP A 56 9.70 20.55 -20.18
C ASP A 56 11.10 19.92 -20.24
N ASN A 57 11.47 19.22 -19.17
CA ASN A 57 12.78 18.57 -19.02
C ASN A 57 12.81 17.13 -19.56
N SER A 58 11.71 16.62 -20.13
CA SER A 58 11.60 15.26 -20.66
C SER A 58 12.76 14.88 -21.58
N GLN A 59 13.06 15.69 -22.62
CA GLN A 59 14.16 15.41 -23.55
C GLN A 59 15.53 15.36 -22.86
N ALA A 60 15.78 16.27 -21.89
CA ALA A 60 17.05 16.29 -21.17
C ALA A 60 17.23 15.05 -20.27
N ILE A 61 16.14 14.56 -19.68
CA ILE A 61 16.14 13.30 -18.90
C ILE A 61 16.33 12.10 -19.84
N SER A 62 15.65 12.05 -20.99
CA SER A 62 15.83 10.99 -21.99
C SER A 62 17.25 10.93 -22.54
N ASP A 63 17.84 12.07 -22.95
CA ASP A 63 19.19 12.12 -23.51
C ASP A 63 20.25 11.75 -22.44
N ALA A 64 20.04 12.14 -21.18
CA ALA A 64 20.88 11.71 -20.06
C ALA A 64 20.74 10.21 -19.79
N TRP A 65 19.51 9.68 -19.85
CA TRP A 65 19.22 8.27 -19.66
C TRP A 65 19.88 7.40 -20.72
N ASP A 66 19.63 7.68 -22.00
CA ASP A 66 20.22 6.94 -23.13
C ASP A 66 21.75 6.97 -23.09
N ALA A 67 22.33 8.09 -22.64
CA ALA A 67 23.77 8.21 -22.49
C ALA A 67 24.35 7.34 -21.36
N CYS A 68 23.60 7.03 -20.29
CA CYS A 68 24.06 6.18 -19.18
C CYS A 68 23.66 4.71 -19.36
N ALA A 69 22.44 4.43 -19.85
CA ALA A 69 21.92 3.08 -20.08
C ALA A 69 22.76 2.25 -21.06
N ALA A 70 23.57 2.89 -21.92
CA ALA A 70 24.52 2.21 -22.80
C ALA A 70 25.63 1.41 -22.08
N THR A 71 25.89 1.68 -20.79
CA THR A 71 26.95 1.02 -20.00
C THR A 71 26.55 0.69 -18.56
N GLY A 72 25.34 1.03 -18.14
CA GLY A 72 25.03 1.30 -16.73
C GLY A 72 25.57 2.68 -16.31
N GLY A 73 24.97 3.26 -15.27
CA GLY A 73 25.29 4.61 -14.81
C GLY A 73 24.24 5.23 -13.88
N GLU A 74 24.48 6.50 -13.51
CA GLU A 74 23.54 7.33 -12.74
C GLU A 74 22.98 8.46 -13.60
N VAL A 75 21.66 8.57 -13.73
CA VAL A 75 21.01 9.83 -14.15
C VAL A 75 20.82 10.70 -12.91
N TYR A 76 21.32 11.93 -12.97
CA TYR A 76 21.29 12.87 -11.85
C TYR A 76 20.45 14.10 -12.18
N ILE A 77 19.45 14.35 -11.33
CA ILE A 77 18.62 15.56 -11.29
C ILE A 77 19.02 16.36 -10.03
N PRO A 78 19.80 17.45 -10.17
CA PRO A 78 20.24 18.29 -9.05
C PRO A 78 19.12 18.94 -8.25
N GLU A 79 19.45 19.53 -7.09
CA GLU A 79 18.54 20.43 -6.37
C GLU A 79 18.06 21.56 -7.30
N GLY A 80 16.73 21.69 -7.45
CA GLY A 80 16.08 22.64 -8.36
C GLY A 80 14.64 22.23 -8.67
N ASP A 81 13.91 23.10 -9.38
CA ASP A 81 12.52 22.87 -9.78
C ASP A 81 12.43 22.56 -11.29
N TYR A 82 11.90 21.41 -11.69
CA TYR A 82 11.92 20.92 -13.07
C TYR A 82 10.52 20.63 -13.60
N GLY A 83 10.11 21.27 -14.70
CA GLY A 83 8.84 20.96 -15.36
C GLY A 83 8.92 19.65 -16.15
N LEU A 84 7.85 18.84 -16.13
CA LEU A 84 7.68 17.67 -16.98
C LEU A 84 6.33 17.73 -17.72
N SER A 85 6.37 17.82 -19.05
CA SER A 85 5.17 17.86 -19.91
C SER A 85 4.98 16.58 -20.71
N THR A 86 6.07 15.99 -21.20
CA THR A 86 6.06 14.72 -21.92
C THR A 86 6.43 13.58 -20.98
N TRP A 87 5.65 12.50 -20.97
CA TRP A 87 5.88 11.35 -20.08
C TRP A 87 7.05 10.49 -20.53
N LEU A 88 7.79 9.97 -19.55
CA LEU A 88 9.01 9.21 -19.77
C LEU A 88 8.77 7.71 -19.62
N LYS A 89 9.26 6.96 -20.59
CA LYS A 89 9.25 5.50 -20.59
C LYS A 89 10.69 5.00 -20.72
N LEU A 90 11.24 4.50 -19.62
CA LEU A 90 12.66 4.30 -19.40
C LEU A 90 12.96 2.80 -19.17
N SER A 91 14.05 2.32 -19.77
CA SER A 91 14.52 0.92 -19.69
C SER A 91 16.05 0.89 -19.71
N GLY A 92 16.65 -0.13 -19.10
CA GLY A 92 18.10 -0.29 -18.99
C GLY A 92 18.49 -1.05 -17.72
N ASP A 93 19.71 -1.58 -17.69
CA ASP A 93 20.22 -2.37 -16.56
C ASP A 93 21.38 -1.66 -15.86
N ALA A 94 21.61 -1.98 -14.58
CA ALA A 94 22.66 -1.37 -13.73
C ALA A 94 22.55 0.17 -13.70
N MET A 95 21.33 0.67 -13.50
CA MET A 95 20.99 2.09 -13.53
C MET A 95 20.66 2.63 -12.14
N SER A 96 20.93 3.91 -11.93
CA SER A 96 20.38 4.68 -10.82
C SER A 96 19.76 5.99 -11.31
N PHE A 97 18.72 6.45 -10.64
CA PHE A 97 18.02 7.69 -10.87
C PHE A 97 18.03 8.51 -9.58
N ARG A 98 18.96 9.46 -9.51
CA ARG A 98 19.17 10.33 -8.36
C ARG A 98 18.37 11.61 -8.52
N LEU A 99 17.32 11.74 -7.72
CA LEU A 99 16.46 12.92 -7.67
C LEU A 99 16.77 13.74 -6.40
N ASP A 100 17.57 14.79 -6.52
CA ASP A 100 17.75 15.78 -5.45
C ASP A 100 16.86 17.03 -5.66
N GLY A 101 16.32 17.21 -6.87
CA GLY A 101 15.35 18.25 -7.21
C GLY A 101 13.88 17.85 -7.04
N THR A 102 12.98 18.74 -7.45
CA THR A 102 11.54 18.48 -7.53
C THR A 102 11.07 18.48 -8.99
N ILE A 103 10.38 17.43 -9.41
CA ILE A 103 9.70 17.35 -10.70
C ILE A 103 8.25 17.83 -10.53
N TYR A 104 7.82 18.79 -11.36
CA TYR A 104 6.46 19.33 -11.38
C TYR A 104 5.73 18.90 -12.64
N ARG A 105 4.52 18.35 -12.50
CA ARG A 105 3.65 18.08 -13.64
C ARG A 105 3.22 19.40 -14.31
N ILE A 106 3.57 19.56 -15.58
CA ILE A 106 3.01 20.62 -16.45
C ILE A 106 2.24 20.05 -17.65
N GLY A 107 2.40 18.76 -17.96
CA GLY A 107 1.63 18.04 -18.97
C GLY A 107 0.25 17.58 -18.48
N THR A 108 -0.64 17.23 -19.40
CA THR A 108 -2.03 16.82 -19.10
C THR A 108 -2.42 15.46 -19.67
N ASP A 109 -1.52 14.78 -20.37
CA ASP A 109 -1.80 13.51 -21.02
C ASP A 109 -2.07 12.39 -20.00
N GLY A 110 -2.87 11.40 -20.39
CA GLY A 110 -3.03 10.18 -19.59
C GLY A 110 -1.78 9.30 -19.63
N GLY A 111 -1.70 8.34 -18.70
CA GLY A 111 -0.57 7.39 -18.61
C GLY A 111 0.08 7.39 -17.23
N ASN A 112 1.41 7.26 -17.19
CA ASN A 112 2.24 7.41 -16.00
C ASN A 112 3.33 8.45 -16.34
N MET A 113 3.59 9.42 -15.46
CA MET A 113 4.56 10.50 -15.73
C MET A 113 5.99 9.94 -15.87
N LEU A 114 6.38 9.04 -14.97
CA LEU A 114 7.60 8.24 -15.05
C LEU A 114 7.23 6.75 -15.09
N PHE A 115 7.69 6.06 -16.12
CA PHE A 115 7.46 4.63 -16.32
C PHE A 115 8.78 3.90 -16.54
N PHE A 116 9.31 3.28 -15.48
CA PHE A 116 10.48 2.42 -15.54
C PHE A 116 10.03 0.99 -15.84
N GLN A 117 10.63 0.33 -16.83
CA GLN A 117 10.16 -0.98 -17.28
C GLN A 117 11.25 -1.85 -17.90
N HIS A 118 11.16 -3.17 -17.68
CA HIS A 118 12.13 -4.16 -18.17
C HIS A 118 13.56 -3.78 -17.76
N MET A 119 13.84 -3.87 -16.47
CA MET A 119 15.10 -3.42 -15.87
C MET A 119 15.61 -4.40 -14.81
N GLN A 120 16.92 -4.61 -14.78
CA GLN A 120 17.61 -5.28 -13.68
C GLN A 120 18.64 -4.35 -13.01
N ASP A 121 18.79 -4.48 -11.68
CA ASP A 121 19.75 -3.68 -10.90
C ASP A 121 19.46 -2.17 -10.97
N PHE A 122 18.26 -1.77 -10.51
CA PHE A 122 17.77 -0.40 -10.58
C PHE A 122 17.63 0.27 -9.21
N GLU A 123 17.86 1.58 -9.13
CA GLU A 123 17.72 2.33 -7.89
C GLU A 123 17.21 3.75 -8.12
N PHE A 124 16.10 4.13 -7.49
CA PHE A 124 15.56 5.49 -7.52
C PHE A 124 15.64 6.09 -6.12
N TYR A 125 16.49 7.10 -5.93
CA TYR A 125 16.72 7.67 -4.61
C TYR A 125 16.86 9.20 -4.60
N SER A 126 16.81 9.80 -3.41
CA SER A 126 17.31 11.14 -3.15
C SER A 126 18.49 11.08 -2.19
N SER A 127 19.61 11.71 -2.53
CA SER A 127 20.75 11.81 -1.61
C SER A 127 20.51 12.83 -0.48
N THR A 128 19.53 13.72 -0.68
CA THR A 128 19.18 14.81 0.23
C THR A 128 17.92 14.56 1.05
N SER A 129 17.26 13.40 0.87
CA SER A 129 15.96 13.05 1.44
C SER A 129 14.87 14.12 1.20
N LYS A 130 14.95 14.81 0.06
CA LYS A 130 14.05 15.92 -0.34
C LYS A 130 13.58 15.82 -1.79
N GLY A 131 14.09 14.86 -2.56
CA GLY A 131 13.66 14.60 -3.93
C GLY A 131 12.16 14.35 -3.98
N ALA A 132 11.46 15.03 -4.88
CA ALA A 132 10.00 14.99 -4.90
C ALA A 132 9.42 14.99 -6.31
N ILE A 133 8.24 14.39 -6.46
CA ILE A 133 7.40 14.57 -7.64
C ILE A 133 6.06 15.19 -7.22
N GLN A 134 5.83 16.42 -7.65
CA GLN A 134 4.59 17.16 -7.48
C GLN A 134 3.69 16.93 -8.71
N GLY A 135 2.69 16.07 -8.56
CA GLY A 135 1.73 15.71 -9.60
C GLY A 135 0.64 16.75 -9.87
N TYR A 136 0.43 17.75 -8.99
CA TYR A 136 -0.64 18.75 -9.10
C TYR A 136 -2.01 18.15 -9.49
N GLY A 137 -2.39 17.05 -8.85
CA GLY A 137 -3.64 16.32 -9.04
C GLY A 137 -4.89 17.15 -8.77
N TYR A 138 -4.82 18.09 -7.82
CA TYR A 138 -5.88 19.07 -7.55
C TYR A 138 -6.38 19.81 -8.80
N GLU A 139 -5.56 19.93 -9.86
CA GLU A 139 -5.99 20.55 -11.11
C GLU A 139 -7.01 19.74 -11.90
N PHE A 140 -7.00 18.42 -11.76
CA PHE A 140 -8.02 17.51 -12.26
C PHE A 140 -9.13 17.34 -11.23
N HIS A 141 -8.79 17.13 -9.96
CA HIS A 141 -9.78 16.79 -8.92
C HIS A 141 -10.79 17.92 -8.67
N LYS A 142 -10.41 19.19 -8.86
CA LYS A 142 -11.32 20.34 -8.78
C LYS A 142 -12.44 20.34 -9.83
N ASN A 143 -12.30 19.55 -10.89
CA ASN A 143 -13.29 19.33 -11.95
C ASN A 143 -14.00 17.95 -11.83
N ASP A 144 -13.69 17.19 -10.78
CA ASP A 144 -14.04 15.76 -10.63
C ASP A 144 -13.43 14.82 -11.70
N GLU A 145 -12.23 15.16 -12.17
CA GLU A 145 -11.47 14.38 -13.15
C GLU A 145 -10.27 13.67 -12.49
N TYR A 146 -9.75 12.64 -13.15
CA TYR A 146 -8.42 12.04 -12.87
C TYR A 146 -7.49 12.32 -14.05
N GLY A 147 -6.18 12.28 -13.80
CA GLY A 147 -5.14 12.51 -14.81
C GLY A 147 -4.13 11.34 -14.92
N PRO A 148 -2.85 11.61 -15.22
CA PRO A 148 -1.80 10.58 -15.19
C PRO A 148 -1.52 10.07 -13.77
N ARG A 149 -0.93 8.87 -13.68
CA ARG A 149 -0.27 8.37 -12.47
C ARG A 149 1.11 9.01 -12.36
N ILE A 150 1.67 9.12 -11.15
CA ILE A 150 3.04 9.64 -11.01
C ILE A 150 4.07 8.59 -11.47
N LEU A 151 4.10 7.41 -10.83
CA LEU A 151 5.18 6.44 -10.99
C LEU A 151 4.64 5.02 -11.27
N ARG A 152 5.28 4.32 -12.21
CA ARG A 152 5.12 2.87 -12.39
C ARG A 152 6.46 2.21 -12.61
N PHE A 153 6.72 1.12 -11.90
CA PHE A 153 7.72 0.12 -12.24
C PHE A 153 6.98 -1.07 -12.86
N TYR A 154 7.51 -1.65 -13.95
CA TYR A 154 6.97 -2.85 -14.58
C TYR A 154 8.07 -3.82 -14.97
N ASP A 155 8.01 -5.07 -14.51
CA ASP A 155 9.05 -6.07 -14.82
C ASP A 155 10.45 -5.53 -14.45
N VAL A 156 10.55 -5.02 -13.23
CA VAL A 156 11.78 -4.50 -12.62
C VAL A 156 12.25 -5.50 -11.56
N THR A 157 13.50 -5.94 -11.67
CA THR A 157 14.09 -6.99 -10.82
C THR A 157 15.34 -6.49 -10.11
N SER A 158 15.50 -6.83 -8.83
CA SER A 158 16.64 -6.40 -8.00
C SER A 158 16.73 -4.87 -7.95
N PHE A 159 15.85 -4.24 -7.16
CA PHE A 159 15.70 -2.79 -7.17
C PHE A 159 15.41 -2.18 -5.81
N SER A 160 15.74 -0.90 -5.65
CA SER A 160 15.29 -0.07 -4.54
C SER A 160 14.59 1.21 -5.02
N ILE A 161 13.65 1.72 -4.22
CA ILE A 161 13.23 3.12 -4.28
C ILE A 161 13.07 3.68 -2.87
N HIS A 162 13.72 4.81 -2.60
CA HIS A 162 13.74 5.39 -1.26
C HIS A 162 14.06 6.88 -1.18
N ASP A 163 13.88 7.47 0.00
CA ASP A 163 14.23 8.86 0.33
C ASP A 163 13.54 9.95 -0.53
N VAL A 164 12.40 9.62 -1.15
CA VAL A 164 11.64 10.52 -2.04
C VAL A 164 10.19 10.74 -1.60
N ALA A 165 9.60 11.87 -2.00
CA ALA A 165 8.20 12.21 -1.77
C ALA A 165 7.37 12.16 -3.08
N LEU A 166 6.18 11.54 -3.03
CA LEU A 166 5.23 11.54 -4.15
C LEU A 166 3.96 12.30 -3.74
N VAL A 167 3.68 13.42 -4.40
CA VAL A 167 2.74 14.43 -3.86
C VAL A 167 1.70 14.84 -4.87
N ASP A 168 0.43 14.80 -4.47
CA ASP A 168 -0.72 15.25 -5.26
C ASP A 168 -0.80 14.54 -6.62
N SER A 169 -0.86 13.21 -6.64
CA SER A 169 -1.04 12.50 -7.92
C SER A 169 -2.42 12.79 -8.51
N PRO A 170 -2.52 13.03 -9.83
CA PRO A 170 -3.82 13.08 -10.52
C PRO A 170 -4.59 11.76 -10.51
N ALA A 171 -3.92 10.63 -10.26
CA ALA A 171 -4.47 9.29 -10.10
C ALA A 171 -3.63 8.54 -9.03
N PHE A 172 -3.18 7.30 -9.31
CA PHE A 172 -2.31 6.53 -8.42
C PHE A 172 -0.92 7.17 -8.29
N HIS A 173 -0.28 7.04 -7.12
CA HIS A 173 1.06 7.59 -6.87
C HIS A 173 2.15 6.63 -7.36
N PHE A 174 2.12 5.38 -6.91
CA PHE A 174 3.10 4.37 -7.29
C PHE A 174 2.46 2.99 -7.53
N SER A 175 2.78 2.37 -8.67
CA SER A 175 2.45 0.97 -8.95
C SER A 175 3.72 0.15 -9.21
N LEU A 176 3.85 -0.97 -8.49
CA LEU A 176 4.84 -2.02 -8.70
C LEU A 176 4.16 -3.19 -9.45
N ASP A 177 4.40 -3.26 -10.75
CA ASP A 177 3.79 -4.25 -11.64
C ASP A 177 4.76 -5.38 -11.96
N THR A 178 4.43 -6.61 -11.54
CA THR A 178 5.22 -7.82 -11.86
C THR A 178 6.71 -7.67 -11.49
N CYS A 179 6.98 -6.98 -10.38
CA CYS A 179 8.35 -6.67 -9.93
C CYS A 179 8.92 -7.79 -9.04
N THR A 180 10.25 -7.91 -8.95
CA THR A 180 10.91 -8.98 -8.17
C THR A 180 12.14 -8.47 -7.41
N ASP A 181 12.45 -9.05 -6.24
CA ASP A 181 13.64 -8.74 -5.42
C ASP A 181 13.75 -7.24 -5.06
N GLY A 182 12.65 -6.64 -4.62
CA GLY A 182 12.49 -5.19 -4.46
C GLY A 182 12.51 -4.67 -3.02
N GLU A 183 13.04 -3.48 -2.80
CA GLU A 183 12.99 -2.77 -1.52
C GLU A 183 12.39 -1.35 -1.68
N VAL A 184 11.44 -0.97 -0.83
CA VAL A 184 10.75 0.32 -0.90
C VAL A 184 10.67 0.93 0.48
N TYR A 185 11.36 2.05 0.72
CA TYR A 185 11.45 2.60 2.08
C TYR A 185 11.71 4.10 2.18
N ASN A 186 11.52 4.68 3.37
CA ASN A 186 11.76 6.10 3.62
C ASN A 186 11.05 7.01 2.59
N MET A 187 9.77 6.75 2.31
CA MET A 187 8.97 7.61 1.42
C MET A 187 7.75 8.18 2.16
N VAL A 188 7.26 9.30 1.64
CA VAL A 188 6.00 9.90 2.05
C VAL A 188 5.15 10.20 0.82
N ILE A 189 3.89 9.77 0.86
CA ILE A 189 2.94 9.86 -0.25
C ILE A 189 1.72 10.65 0.22
N HIS A 190 1.56 11.88 -0.26
CA HIS A 190 0.49 12.80 0.15
C HIS A 190 -0.39 13.18 -1.05
N GLY A 191 -1.54 12.53 -1.19
CA GLY A 191 -2.54 12.77 -2.22
C GLY A 191 -3.87 13.31 -1.68
N GLY A 192 -4.78 13.64 -2.58
CA GLY A 192 -6.10 14.19 -2.24
C GLY A 192 -7.01 13.23 -1.47
N ASN A 193 -7.96 13.78 -0.72
CA ASN A 193 -8.95 13.04 0.06
C ASN A 193 -10.13 12.54 -0.82
N ARG A 194 -9.84 11.72 -1.83
CA ARG A 194 -10.81 10.96 -2.66
C ARG A 194 -10.26 9.56 -3.01
N GLY A 195 -11.15 8.66 -3.40
CA GLY A 195 -10.78 7.36 -3.97
C GLY A 195 -10.06 7.51 -5.32
N GLY A 196 -9.42 6.44 -5.80
CA GLY A 196 -8.63 6.40 -7.04
C GLY A 196 -7.29 7.15 -6.97
N LEU A 197 -6.85 7.54 -5.77
CA LEU A 197 -5.57 8.22 -5.50
C LEU A 197 -4.63 7.34 -4.68
N ASP A 198 -4.61 6.07 -5.06
CA ASP A 198 -3.91 4.93 -4.49
C ASP A 198 -2.44 5.28 -4.19
N GLY A 199 -1.94 4.87 -3.02
CA GLY A 199 -0.58 5.13 -2.56
C GLY A 199 0.41 4.21 -3.25
N ILE A 200 0.53 2.98 -2.74
CA ILE A 200 1.29 1.90 -3.38
C ILE A 200 0.38 0.73 -3.70
N ASP A 201 0.24 0.42 -4.99
CA ASP A 201 -0.22 -0.89 -5.47
C ASP A 201 0.99 -1.79 -5.76
N VAL A 202 0.97 -3.03 -5.27
CA VAL A 202 2.06 -4.00 -5.54
C VAL A 202 1.54 -5.36 -5.98
N TRP A 203 2.13 -5.89 -7.05
CA TRP A 203 2.11 -7.31 -7.36
C TRP A 203 3.47 -7.77 -7.88
N GLY A 204 3.95 -8.91 -7.39
CA GLY A 204 5.34 -9.29 -7.57
C GLY A 204 5.81 -10.39 -6.61
N THR A 205 7.12 -10.65 -6.63
CA THR A 205 7.76 -11.69 -5.80
C THR A 205 8.91 -11.14 -4.98
N ASN A 206 9.05 -11.53 -3.71
CA ASN A 206 10.20 -11.17 -2.88
C ASN A 206 10.39 -9.64 -2.79
N ILE A 207 9.42 -8.93 -2.23
CA ILE A 207 9.47 -7.47 -2.09
C ILE A 207 9.31 -7.08 -0.61
N TRP A 208 10.19 -6.20 -0.14
CA TRP A 208 10.12 -5.57 1.17
C TRP A 208 9.65 -4.12 1.02
N ILE A 209 8.61 -3.73 1.76
CA ILE A 209 8.08 -2.37 1.78
C ILE A 209 8.06 -1.92 3.25
N HIS A 210 8.79 -0.88 3.62
CA HIS A 210 8.81 -0.44 5.01
C HIS A 210 9.04 1.05 5.23
N ASP A 211 8.72 1.53 6.43
CA ASP A 211 9.00 2.92 6.84
C ASP A 211 8.39 3.95 5.86
N LEU A 212 7.06 3.86 5.69
CA LEU A 212 6.28 4.67 4.76
C LEU A 212 5.14 5.43 5.44
N GLU A 213 4.89 6.66 5.00
CA GLU A 213 3.65 7.38 5.30
C GLU A 213 2.80 7.57 4.04
N VAL A 214 1.50 7.26 4.13
CA VAL A 214 0.53 7.51 3.06
C VAL A 214 -0.68 8.28 3.59
N SER A 215 -1.03 9.37 2.89
CA SER A 215 -2.21 10.19 3.11
C SER A 215 -2.96 10.35 1.79
N ASN A 216 -4.23 9.92 1.74
CA ASN A 216 -5.09 9.95 0.54
C ASN A 216 -6.55 9.61 0.96
N LYS A 217 -7.37 9.02 0.08
CA LYS A 217 -8.60 8.31 0.51
C LYS A 217 -8.87 6.98 -0.22
N ASP A 218 -7.81 6.36 -0.73
CA ASP A 218 -7.82 5.00 -1.29
C ASP A 218 -6.64 4.18 -0.72
N GLU A 219 -6.20 3.13 -1.39
CA GLU A 219 -5.10 2.23 -1.01
C GLU A 219 -3.94 2.95 -0.28
N CYS A 220 -3.55 2.44 0.89
CA CYS A 220 -2.34 2.87 1.60
C CYS A 220 -1.12 2.15 0.98
N VAL A 221 -0.91 0.91 1.39
CA VAL A 221 -0.12 -0.10 0.65
C VAL A 221 -1.05 -1.30 0.43
N THR A 222 -1.22 -1.72 -0.82
CA THR A 222 -2.20 -2.76 -1.19
C THR A 222 -1.59 -3.81 -2.14
N VAL A 223 -1.77 -5.09 -1.77
CA VAL A 223 -1.30 -6.23 -2.57
C VAL A 223 -2.37 -6.63 -3.60
N LYS A 224 -1.99 -6.78 -4.88
CA LYS A 224 -2.82 -7.36 -5.95
C LYS A 224 -2.30 -8.76 -6.33
N ASN A 225 -3.04 -9.49 -7.16
CA ASN A 225 -2.63 -10.81 -7.67
C ASN A 225 -1.98 -10.72 -9.06
N PRO A 226 -1.03 -11.63 -9.38
CA PRO A 226 -0.41 -12.64 -8.52
C PRO A 226 0.70 -12.04 -7.65
N SER A 227 0.90 -12.58 -6.44
CA SER A 227 1.92 -12.07 -5.49
C SER A 227 2.45 -13.16 -4.58
N ASN A 228 3.75 -13.20 -4.31
CA ASN A 228 4.25 -14.02 -3.20
C ASN A 228 5.51 -13.49 -2.49
N ASN A 229 5.62 -13.81 -1.21
CA ASN A 229 6.76 -13.44 -0.36
C ASN A 229 6.94 -11.92 -0.28
N LEU A 230 5.90 -11.25 0.20
CA LEU A 230 5.92 -9.81 0.52
C LEU A 230 6.02 -9.61 2.02
N LEU A 231 6.98 -8.78 2.45
CA LEU A 231 7.07 -8.26 3.81
C LEU A 231 6.76 -6.77 3.76
N ILE A 232 5.75 -6.34 4.53
CA ILE A 232 5.29 -4.96 4.53
C ILE A 232 5.21 -4.49 5.98
N GLU A 233 6.05 -3.55 6.41
CA GLU A 233 6.13 -3.20 7.83
C GLU A 233 6.45 -1.74 8.17
N ASN A 234 6.13 -1.30 9.38
CA ASN A 234 6.29 0.11 9.80
C ASN A 234 5.57 1.08 8.83
N ILE A 235 4.27 0.88 8.64
CA ILE A 235 3.46 1.67 7.70
C ILE A 235 2.55 2.63 8.48
N PHE A 236 2.58 3.92 8.14
CA PHE A 236 1.65 4.93 8.67
C PHE A 236 0.63 5.35 7.61
N CYS A 237 -0.58 4.81 7.71
CA CYS A 237 -1.74 5.27 6.93
C CYS A 237 -2.37 6.49 7.63
N ASN A 238 -1.81 7.67 7.37
CA ASN A 238 -2.11 8.95 8.01
C ASN A 238 -3.27 9.66 7.28
N TRP A 239 -4.52 9.32 7.60
CA TRP A 239 -5.72 9.68 6.83
C TRP A 239 -5.65 9.11 5.39
N SER A 240 -6.12 7.88 5.23
CA SER A 240 -6.03 7.10 3.99
C SER A 240 -7.33 6.35 3.69
N GLY A 241 -7.39 5.53 2.63
CA GLY A 241 -8.28 4.38 2.61
C GLY A 241 -7.82 3.30 3.61
N GLY A 242 -6.51 3.11 3.76
CA GLY A 242 -5.90 2.05 4.58
C GLY A 242 -5.32 0.92 3.72
N CYS A 243 -4.61 -0.02 4.35
CA CYS A 243 -4.03 -1.15 3.62
C CYS A 243 -5.13 -2.11 3.13
N ALA A 244 -4.84 -2.86 2.07
CA ALA A 244 -5.78 -3.84 1.55
C ALA A 244 -5.11 -4.99 0.77
N MET A 245 -5.94 -5.92 0.31
CA MET A 245 -5.62 -6.92 -0.69
C MET A 245 -6.75 -7.01 -1.72
N GLY A 246 -6.40 -6.88 -3.00
CA GLY A 246 -7.34 -6.88 -4.13
C GLY A 246 -7.65 -5.49 -4.72
N SER A 247 -8.69 -5.33 -5.52
CA SER A 247 -9.73 -6.32 -5.85
C SER A 247 -9.18 -7.61 -6.49
N LEU A 248 -9.58 -8.76 -5.95
CA LEU A 248 -9.18 -10.08 -6.41
C LEU A 248 -10.24 -10.69 -7.33
N GLY A 249 -9.84 -11.57 -8.26
CA GLY A 249 -10.71 -12.13 -9.29
C GLY A 249 -10.39 -13.58 -9.66
N THR A 250 -10.62 -13.95 -10.92
CA THR A 250 -10.28 -15.28 -11.46
C THR A 250 -8.77 -15.54 -11.37
N ASP A 251 -8.40 -16.79 -11.12
CA ASP A 251 -7.01 -17.27 -11.04
C ASP A 251 -6.15 -16.48 -10.04
N THR A 252 -6.76 -16.07 -8.92
CA THR A 252 -6.05 -15.43 -7.81
C THR A 252 -4.97 -16.37 -7.28
N ALA A 253 -3.73 -15.89 -7.24
CA ALA A 253 -2.59 -16.62 -6.72
C ALA A 253 -1.77 -15.67 -5.83
N ILE A 254 -2.17 -15.58 -4.56
CA ILE A 254 -1.43 -14.81 -3.55
C ILE A 254 -0.98 -15.76 -2.45
N SER A 255 0.30 -15.73 -2.08
CA SER A 255 0.77 -16.52 -0.94
C SER A 255 1.92 -15.88 -0.17
N ASN A 256 2.08 -16.21 1.10
CA ASN A 256 3.23 -15.79 1.91
C ASN A 256 3.33 -14.25 2.02
N ILE A 257 2.36 -13.62 2.69
CA ILE A 257 2.28 -12.16 2.85
C ILE A 257 2.32 -11.81 4.33
N ILE A 258 3.21 -10.90 4.72
CA ILE A 258 3.25 -10.35 6.09
C ILE A 258 3.01 -8.84 6.03
N TYR A 259 2.01 -8.38 6.79
CA TYR A 259 1.98 -7.00 7.29
C TYR A 259 2.35 -6.99 8.77
N ASN A 260 3.24 -6.09 9.19
CA ASN A 260 3.69 -5.98 10.57
C ASN A 260 3.87 -4.51 11.00
N ASN A 261 3.44 -4.11 12.20
CA ASN A 261 3.58 -2.71 12.67
C ASN A 261 2.88 -1.71 11.71
N VAL A 262 1.56 -1.81 11.58
CA VAL A 262 0.76 -0.89 10.75
C VAL A 262 -0.04 0.04 11.64
N TYR A 263 0.21 1.35 11.52
CA TYR A 263 -0.49 2.41 12.23
C TYR A 263 -1.47 3.11 11.28
N THR A 264 -2.75 3.18 11.63
CA THR A 264 -3.80 3.69 10.73
C THR A 264 -4.80 4.59 11.45
N GLN A 265 -5.00 5.81 10.95
CA GLN A 265 -5.89 6.79 11.56
C GLN A 265 -6.79 7.50 10.54
N ASN A 266 -8.05 7.78 10.93
CA ASN A 266 -9.08 8.39 10.06
C ASN A 266 -9.23 7.72 8.68
N ALA A 267 -8.98 6.40 8.61
CA ALA A 267 -9.00 5.62 7.38
C ALA A 267 -10.36 4.96 7.10
N ASN A 268 -10.52 4.39 5.89
CA ASN A 268 -11.70 3.59 5.58
C ASN A 268 -11.64 2.23 6.30
N GLN A 269 -10.46 1.62 6.37
CA GLN A 269 -10.19 0.39 7.13
C GLN A 269 -8.79 0.43 7.78
N MET A 270 -8.50 -0.50 8.70
CA MET A 270 -7.11 -0.84 9.06
C MET A 270 -6.54 -1.88 8.09
N PHE A 271 -7.32 -2.90 7.74
CA PHE A 271 -7.03 -3.79 6.60
C PHE A 271 -8.31 -4.33 5.95
N MET A 272 -8.34 -4.41 4.61
CA MET A 272 -9.47 -4.98 3.86
C MET A 272 -9.03 -6.01 2.82
N PHE A 273 -9.70 -7.15 2.76
CA PHE A 273 -9.65 -8.07 1.61
C PHE A 273 -10.92 -7.87 0.77
N LYS A 274 -10.78 -7.66 -0.54
CA LYS A 274 -11.92 -7.35 -1.43
C LYS A 274 -11.96 -8.29 -2.63
N SER A 275 -13.06 -9.02 -2.78
CA SER A 275 -13.40 -9.81 -3.97
C SER A 275 -14.91 -9.84 -4.20
N TYR A 276 -15.36 -10.31 -5.37
CA TYR A 276 -16.76 -10.65 -5.61
C TYR A 276 -16.83 -11.81 -6.61
N GLY A 277 -17.03 -13.03 -6.10
CA GLY A 277 -16.90 -14.26 -6.90
C GLY A 277 -15.43 -14.54 -7.27
N GLY A 278 -15.17 -14.97 -8.49
CA GLY A 278 -13.83 -15.33 -8.95
C GLY A 278 -13.35 -16.71 -8.49
N SER A 279 -12.04 -16.95 -8.54
CA SER A 279 -11.44 -18.26 -8.28
C SER A 279 -9.97 -18.15 -7.85
N GLY A 280 -9.41 -19.24 -7.36
CA GLY A 280 -8.02 -19.32 -6.90
C GLY A 280 -7.91 -19.17 -5.39
N THR A 281 -6.70 -18.83 -4.91
CA THR A 281 -6.33 -18.92 -3.50
C THR A 281 -5.52 -17.70 -3.05
N VAL A 282 -5.85 -17.20 -1.86
CA VAL A 282 -4.95 -16.43 -1.01
C VAL A 282 -4.55 -17.31 0.18
N SER A 283 -3.24 -17.48 0.44
CA SER A 283 -2.78 -18.31 1.55
C SER A 283 -1.58 -17.77 2.33
N ASN A 284 -1.39 -18.25 3.56
CA ASN A 284 -0.25 -17.93 4.40
C ASN A 284 -0.07 -16.41 4.61
N VAL A 285 -1.13 -15.76 5.13
CA VAL A 285 -1.14 -14.32 5.39
C VAL A 285 -1.01 -14.05 6.89
N GLN A 286 -0.13 -13.15 7.29
CA GLN A 286 -0.02 -12.68 8.67
C GLN A 286 -0.23 -11.15 8.71
N LEU A 287 -1.20 -10.68 9.49
CA LEU A 287 -1.41 -9.26 9.75
C LEU A 287 -1.18 -9.01 11.25
N ASN A 288 0.03 -8.59 11.59
CA ASN A 288 0.54 -8.52 12.96
C ASN A 288 0.73 -7.07 13.41
N ASN A 289 0.53 -6.79 14.70
CA ASN A 289 0.84 -5.49 15.33
C ASN A 289 0.18 -4.32 14.59
N PHE A 290 -1.16 -4.29 14.60
CA PHE A 290 -1.95 -3.24 13.98
C PHE A 290 -2.51 -2.30 15.06
N ILE A 291 -2.25 -1.00 14.91
CA ILE A 291 -2.81 0.04 15.77
C ILE A 291 -3.68 0.97 14.92
N GLY A 292 -4.86 1.35 15.42
CA GLY A 292 -5.61 2.43 14.78
C GLY A 292 -6.68 3.07 15.63
N HIS A 293 -7.15 4.23 15.19
CA HIS A 293 -8.28 4.94 15.79
C HIS A 293 -9.05 5.73 14.72
N SER A 294 -10.31 6.04 15.02
CA SER A 294 -11.19 6.87 14.19
C SER A 294 -11.36 6.35 12.75
N ASN A 295 -11.11 5.05 12.55
CA ASN A 295 -11.28 4.35 11.28
C ASN A 295 -12.74 3.88 11.13
N ALA A 296 -13.25 3.82 9.90
CA ALA A 296 -14.63 3.37 9.65
C ALA A 296 -14.77 1.85 9.85
N TYR A 297 -13.88 1.04 9.29
CA TYR A 297 -13.72 -0.39 9.56
C TYR A 297 -12.35 -0.66 10.23
N THR A 298 -12.19 -1.86 10.76
CA THR A 298 -10.91 -2.36 11.30
C THR A 298 -10.40 -3.49 10.42
N LEU A 299 -10.85 -4.73 10.65
CA LEU A 299 -10.50 -5.91 9.85
C LEU A 299 -11.72 -6.34 9.02
N ASP A 300 -11.68 -6.11 7.70
CA ASP A 300 -12.79 -6.39 6.80
C ASP A 300 -12.40 -7.34 5.65
N LEU A 301 -12.79 -8.61 5.72
CA LEU A 301 -12.78 -9.52 4.57
C LEU A 301 -14.18 -9.49 3.93
N ASP A 302 -14.30 -8.90 2.74
CA ASP A 302 -15.55 -8.86 1.99
C ASP A 302 -15.42 -9.57 0.64
N ALA A 303 -15.90 -10.81 0.59
CA ALA A 303 -15.94 -11.59 -0.65
C ALA A 303 -17.18 -11.30 -1.53
N THR A 304 -17.97 -10.28 -1.18
CA THR A 304 -19.06 -9.71 -2.00
C THR A 304 -18.93 -8.19 -2.11
N TRP A 305 -17.70 -7.69 -2.28
CA TRP A 305 -17.38 -6.27 -2.20
C TRP A 305 -18.15 -5.46 -3.25
N SER A 306 -19.19 -4.74 -2.81
CA SER A 306 -20.19 -4.12 -3.70
C SER A 306 -19.67 -3.02 -4.65
N SER A 307 -18.42 -2.57 -4.49
CA SER A 307 -17.77 -1.58 -5.37
C SER A 307 -17.08 -2.22 -6.59
N MET A 308 -17.05 -3.55 -6.70
CA MET A 308 -16.70 -4.25 -7.93
C MET A 308 -17.89 -5.05 -8.48
N SER A 309 -17.88 -5.29 -9.80
CA SER A 309 -18.81 -6.22 -10.43
C SER A 309 -18.52 -7.66 -9.97
N PRO A 310 -19.55 -8.53 -9.83
CA PRO A 310 -19.34 -9.96 -9.67
C PRO A 310 -18.52 -10.55 -10.82
N ILE A 311 -17.63 -11.48 -10.51
CA ILE A 311 -16.84 -12.27 -11.44
C ILE A 311 -17.30 -13.73 -11.35
N ASP A 312 -17.48 -14.40 -12.49
CA ASP A 312 -17.89 -15.80 -12.52
C ASP A 312 -16.91 -16.71 -11.75
N GLY A 313 -17.47 -17.55 -10.87
CA GLY A 313 -16.74 -18.49 -10.01
C GLY A 313 -17.33 -18.57 -8.60
N ASP A 314 -17.05 -19.68 -7.91
CA ASP A 314 -17.62 -20.00 -6.59
C ASP A 314 -17.04 -19.13 -5.45
N GLY A 315 -15.97 -18.37 -5.74
CA GLY A 315 -15.25 -17.54 -4.79
C GLY A 315 -13.77 -17.91 -4.69
N ILE A 316 -13.03 -17.05 -3.99
CA ILE A 316 -11.60 -17.23 -3.71
C ILE A 316 -11.45 -17.95 -2.38
N LEU A 317 -10.58 -18.96 -2.33
CA LEU A 317 -10.20 -19.62 -1.08
C LEU A 317 -9.23 -18.74 -0.30
N TYR A 318 -9.63 -18.27 0.87
CA TYR A 318 -8.75 -17.62 1.84
C TYR A 318 -8.39 -18.66 2.92
N THR A 319 -7.12 -19.04 3.05
CA THR A 319 -6.70 -20.07 4.03
C THR A 319 -5.36 -19.83 4.72
N ASN A 320 -5.21 -20.29 5.95
CA ASN A 320 -4.02 -20.14 6.80
C ASN A 320 -3.67 -18.65 7.01
N PHE A 321 -4.56 -17.93 7.67
CA PHE A 321 -4.41 -16.50 7.98
C PHE A 321 -4.25 -16.31 9.49
N THR A 322 -3.32 -15.46 9.90
CA THR A 322 -3.15 -15.04 11.30
C THR A 322 -3.33 -13.53 11.44
N PHE A 323 -4.14 -13.12 12.41
CA PHE A 323 -4.33 -11.74 12.83
C PHE A 323 -3.94 -11.67 14.31
N ALA A 324 -2.88 -10.94 14.64
CA ALA A 324 -2.30 -10.94 16.00
C ALA A 324 -1.88 -9.54 16.46
N GLY A 325 -2.18 -9.17 17.71
CA GLY A 325 -1.76 -7.91 18.31
C GLY A 325 -2.44 -6.69 17.66
N TRP A 326 -3.76 -6.70 17.59
CA TRP A 326 -4.56 -5.59 17.06
C TRP A 326 -5.08 -4.74 18.21
N ALA A 327 -4.90 -3.42 18.17
CA ALA A 327 -5.30 -2.54 19.27
C ALA A 327 -5.84 -1.18 18.80
N GLY A 328 -6.68 -0.56 19.65
CA GLY A 328 -7.14 0.81 19.46
C GLY A 328 -8.65 0.93 19.37
N THR A 329 -9.14 1.73 18.41
CA THR A 329 -10.56 2.07 18.30
C THR A 329 -11.08 2.15 16.86
N CYS A 330 -12.40 2.05 16.71
CA CYS A 330 -13.14 2.28 15.47
C CYS A 330 -14.31 3.24 15.73
N LEU A 331 -14.77 3.95 14.69
CA LEU A 331 -15.79 5.00 14.84
C LEU A 331 -17.10 4.48 15.46
N ASN A 332 -17.64 3.38 14.93
CA ASN A 332 -18.90 2.79 15.39
C ASN A 332 -18.89 1.27 15.19
N GLY A 333 -18.49 0.55 16.23
CA GLY A 333 -18.32 -0.91 16.22
C GLY A 333 -19.62 -1.73 16.18
N HIS A 334 -20.80 -1.09 16.22
CA HIS A 334 -22.08 -1.75 15.92
C HIS A 334 -22.47 -1.60 14.44
N GLN A 335 -22.28 -0.40 13.85
CA GLN A 335 -22.54 -0.19 12.42
C GLN A 335 -21.49 -0.88 11.53
N ARG A 336 -20.25 -0.97 12.02
CA ARG A 336 -19.11 -1.56 11.32
C ARG A 336 -18.28 -2.34 12.33
N GLY A 337 -18.58 -3.61 12.48
CA GLY A 337 -17.89 -4.49 13.42
C GLY A 337 -16.36 -4.44 13.26
N PRO A 338 -15.57 -4.40 14.35
CA PRO A 338 -14.11 -4.42 14.27
C PRO A 338 -13.56 -5.65 13.53
N ILE A 339 -14.32 -6.73 13.52
CA ILE A 339 -14.05 -7.94 12.74
C ILE A 339 -15.27 -8.22 11.87
N LYS A 340 -15.06 -8.20 10.56
CA LYS A 340 -16.04 -8.60 9.54
C LYS A 340 -15.36 -9.63 8.64
N PHE A 341 -15.72 -10.90 8.81
CA PHE A 341 -15.35 -11.96 7.88
C PHE A 341 -16.58 -12.37 7.08
N ASN A 342 -16.66 -11.94 5.83
CA ASN A 342 -17.72 -12.26 4.88
C ASN A 342 -17.18 -13.16 3.77
N CYS A 343 -16.93 -14.44 4.11
CA CYS A 343 -16.32 -15.42 3.22
C CYS A 343 -17.33 -16.05 2.23
N PRO A 344 -16.88 -16.52 1.05
CA PRO A 344 -17.75 -17.18 0.09
C PRO A 344 -18.47 -18.40 0.72
N PRO A 345 -19.76 -18.62 0.41
CA PRO A 345 -20.49 -19.77 0.97
C PRO A 345 -20.07 -21.10 0.34
N ASP A 346 -19.73 -21.11 -0.95
CA ASP A 346 -19.32 -22.31 -1.69
C ASP A 346 -17.81 -22.60 -1.55
N VAL A 347 -17.02 -21.59 -1.14
CA VAL A 347 -15.59 -21.70 -0.81
C VAL A 347 -15.31 -20.99 0.54
N PRO A 348 -15.68 -21.60 1.69
CA PRO A 348 -15.48 -21.01 3.02
C PRO A 348 -14.01 -20.68 3.32
N CYS A 349 -13.75 -19.64 4.13
CA CYS A 349 -12.41 -19.40 4.64
C CYS A 349 -12.03 -20.46 5.67
N THR A 350 -10.78 -20.92 5.68
CA THR A 350 -10.30 -21.98 6.58
C THR A 350 -8.98 -21.63 7.26
N GLU A 351 -8.66 -22.30 8.36
CA GLU A 351 -7.39 -22.10 9.08
C GLU A 351 -7.14 -20.61 9.46
N MET A 352 -8.22 -19.91 9.84
CA MET A 352 -8.20 -18.52 10.27
C MET A 352 -7.85 -18.44 11.77
N VAL A 353 -6.91 -17.59 12.18
CA VAL A 353 -6.53 -17.41 13.58
C VAL A 353 -6.61 -15.93 13.94
N VAL A 354 -7.46 -15.60 14.91
CA VAL A 354 -7.48 -14.26 15.55
C VAL A 354 -7.00 -14.41 16.98
N ASP A 355 -5.88 -13.78 17.30
CA ASP A 355 -5.27 -13.73 18.63
C ASP A 355 -5.02 -12.27 19.02
N ASP A 356 -5.04 -11.98 20.33
CA ASP A 356 -4.79 -10.64 20.91
C ASP A 356 -5.42 -9.46 20.12
N PHE A 357 -6.76 -9.38 20.12
CA PHE A 357 -7.54 -8.40 19.35
C PHE A 357 -8.35 -7.47 20.28
N ASN A 358 -7.82 -6.29 20.54
CA ASN A 358 -8.26 -5.33 21.55
C ASN A 358 -8.69 -3.99 20.93
N VAL A 359 -9.74 -4.01 20.10
CA VAL A 359 -10.30 -2.81 19.46
C VAL A 359 -11.67 -2.46 20.05
N TRP A 360 -11.85 -1.21 20.44
CA TRP A 360 -13.10 -0.70 21.04
C TRP A 360 -13.84 0.30 20.15
N THR A 361 -15.08 0.67 20.50
CA THR A 361 -15.86 1.67 19.75
C THR A 361 -15.69 3.08 20.32
N GLU A 362 -15.64 4.10 19.46
CA GLU A 362 -15.73 5.51 19.85
C GLU A 362 -17.20 5.94 20.07
N GLU A 363 -18.14 5.35 19.32
CA GLU A 363 -19.59 5.57 19.46
C GLU A 363 -20.30 4.33 20.04
N GLY A 364 -21.07 4.51 21.12
CA GLY A 364 -21.80 3.43 21.79
C GLY A 364 -21.03 2.76 22.93
N ASP A 365 -21.52 1.60 23.37
CA ASP A 365 -21.02 0.86 24.53
C ASP A 365 -20.82 -0.66 24.27
N TYR A 366 -20.81 -1.07 23.00
CA TYR A 366 -20.46 -2.42 22.57
C TYR A 366 -19.91 -2.44 21.14
N VAL A 367 -19.24 -3.53 20.78
CA VAL A 367 -18.85 -3.87 19.41
C VAL A 367 -19.49 -5.18 18.97
N GLU A 368 -19.58 -5.41 17.66
CA GLU A 368 -19.96 -6.69 17.08
C GLU A 368 -18.85 -7.29 16.23
N HIS A 369 -18.60 -8.59 16.36
CA HIS A 369 -17.80 -9.35 15.41
C HIS A 369 -18.73 -10.19 14.53
N TRP A 370 -18.56 -10.11 13.22
CA TRP A 370 -19.38 -10.81 12.23
C TRP A 370 -18.56 -11.85 11.50
N CYS A 371 -19.01 -13.11 11.52
CA CYS A 371 -18.38 -14.22 10.83
C CYS A 371 -19.41 -14.95 9.96
N ASN A 372 -19.20 -14.93 8.65
CA ASN A 372 -19.90 -15.75 7.66
C ASN A 372 -18.90 -16.73 7.04
N ASN A 373 -19.19 -18.03 7.12
CA ASN A 373 -18.41 -19.09 6.46
C ASN A 373 -16.89 -19.03 6.75
N ALA A 374 -16.51 -18.66 7.97
CA ALA A 374 -15.12 -18.41 8.37
C ALA A 374 -14.68 -19.36 9.50
N TYR A 375 -13.76 -20.27 9.18
CA TYR A 375 -13.41 -21.41 10.05
C TYR A 375 -12.00 -21.29 10.63
N GLY A 376 -11.85 -21.61 11.91
CA GLY A 376 -10.58 -21.54 12.63
C GLY A 376 -10.76 -21.26 14.13
N SER A 377 -9.90 -20.43 14.73
CA SER A 377 -9.91 -20.16 16.17
C SER A 377 -9.82 -18.68 16.53
N GLY A 378 -10.64 -18.26 17.49
CA GLY A 378 -10.72 -16.89 18.00
C GLY A 378 -12.05 -16.21 17.67
N VAL A 379 -12.46 -15.26 18.52
CA VAL A 379 -13.63 -14.38 18.35
C VAL A 379 -14.93 -15.10 17.93
N CYS A 380 -15.45 -14.84 16.72
CA CYS A 380 -16.68 -15.42 16.16
C CYS A 380 -16.45 -16.58 15.18
N LEU A 381 -15.21 -17.05 15.00
CA LEU A 381 -14.87 -18.14 14.07
C LEU A 381 -15.45 -19.47 14.55
N ASP A 382 -15.81 -20.35 13.61
CA ASP A 382 -16.28 -21.71 13.91
C ASP A 382 -15.09 -22.70 13.91
N GLU A 383 -14.97 -23.53 14.94
CA GLU A 383 -13.88 -24.51 15.09
C GLU A 383 -13.99 -25.73 14.14
N GLY A 384 -15.02 -25.76 13.29
CA GLY A 384 -15.25 -26.80 12.28
C GLY A 384 -14.30 -26.75 11.08
N SER A 385 -14.59 -27.59 10.08
CA SER A 385 -13.68 -27.88 8.97
C SER A 385 -14.14 -27.35 7.60
N GLY A 386 -14.87 -26.23 7.54
CA GLY A 386 -15.33 -25.65 6.26
C GLY A 386 -16.39 -26.46 5.49
N SER A 387 -17.11 -27.38 6.15
CA SER A 387 -18.04 -28.32 5.47
C SER A 387 -19.52 -27.90 5.50
N SER A 388 -19.82 -26.69 5.98
CA SER A 388 -21.16 -26.12 6.06
C SER A 388 -21.11 -24.60 5.87
N THR A 389 -22.27 -23.97 5.68
CA THR A 389 -22.39 -22.50 5.70
C THR A 389 -22.98 -22.04 7.03
N PHE A 390 -22.58 -20.85 7.47
CA PHE A 390 -23.12 -20.21 8.67
C PHE A 390 -22.96 -18.69 8.64
N THR A 391 -23.76 -18.02 9.46
CA THR A 391 -23.63 -16.61 9.82
C THR A 391 -23.74 -16.51 11.34
N THR A 392 -22.84 -15.78 11.96
CA THR A 392 -22.90 -15.48 13.40
C THR A 392 -22.45 -14.06 13.70
N THR A 393 -23.01 -13.51 14.78
CA THR A 393 -22.70 -12.19 15.32
C THR A 393 -22.38 -12.36 16.81
N GLN A 394 -21.18 -11.96 17.20
CA GLN A 394 -20.73 -11.94 18.59
C GLN A 394 -20.75 -10.49 19.10
N THR A 395 -21.63 -10.19 20.05
CA THR A 395 -21.64 -8.89 20.76
C THR A 395 -20.62 -8.90 21.89
N VAL A 396 -19.72 -7.91 21.91
CA VAL A 396 -18.70 -7.71 22.96
C VAL A 396 -18.95 -6.38 23.67
N THR A 397 -19.20 -6.44 24.98
CA THR A 397 -19.59 -5.28 25.81
C THR A 397 -18.46 -4.71 26.67
N ALA A 398 -17.26 -5.29 26.58
CA ALA A 398 -16.06 -4.76 27.19
C ALA A 398 -14.81 -5.33 26.48
N VAL A 399 -13.83 -4.46 26.25
CA VAL A 399 -12.47 -4.80 25.81
C VAL A 399 -11.51 -4.13 26.79
N THR A 400 -10.52 -4.87 27.29
CA THR A 400 -9.44 -4.28 28.10
C THR A 400 -8.26 -3.90 27.20
N ASP A 401 -7.40 -3.01 27.67
CA ASP A 401 -6.09 -2.74 27.07
C ASP A 401 -6.09 -2.21 25.62
N TYR A 402 -7.23 -1.68 25.14
CA TYR A 402 -7.37 -1.01 23.83
C TYR A 402 -6.68 0.37 23.74
N THR A 403 -6.07 0.85 24.82
CA THR A 403 -5.42 2.17 24.85
C THR A 403 -4.11 2.16 24.07
N ILE A 404 -4.00 3.03 23.08
CA ILE A 404 -2.85 3.10 22.17
C ILE A 404 -2.01 4.35 22.40
N ALA A 405 -0.74 4.29 22.02
CA ALA A 405 0.07 5.48 21.75
C ALA A 405 -0.28 6.00 20.34
N THR A 406 -0.40 7.32 20.19
CA THR A 406 -0.63 8.00 18.91
C THR A 406 0.67 8.39 18.23
N MET A 407 0.61 8.75 16.95
CA MET A 407 1.75 9.23 16.18
C MET A 407 1.81 10.77 16.17
N ASP A 408 3.03 11.34 16.12
CA ASP A 408 3.18 12.77 15.90
C ASP A 408 2.77 13.15 14.47
N ASN A 409 2.20 14.36 14.31
CA ASN A 409 1.74 14.94 13.04
C ASN A 409 0.63 14.13 12.33
N GLU A 410 -0.31 13.57 13.09
CA GLU A 410 -1.57 13.06 12.56
C GLU A 410 -2.35 14.16 11.81
N ILE A 411 -2.77 13.86 10.59
CA ILE A 411 -3.64 14.72 9.80
C ILE A 411 -5.03 14.70 10.44
N SER A 412 -5.49 15.87 10.89
CA SER A 412 -6.81 16.06 11.52
C SER A 412 -7.92 16.49 10.54
N THR A 413 -7.57 16.71 9.27
CA THR A 413 -8.52 16.93 8.17
C THR A 413 -7.86 16.53 6.86
N GLY A 414 -8.47 15.60 6.14
CA GLY A 414 -7.92 15.06 4.89
C GLY A 414 -7.56 16.12 3.86
N LEU A 415 -6.47 15.86 3.12
CA LEU A 415 -5.87 16.78 2.17
C LEU A 415 -6.85 17.15 1.04
N GLY A 416 -6.95 18.45 0.73
CA GLY A 416 -8.00 18.98 -0.15
C GLY A 416 -7.90 18.54 -1.62
N LEU A 417 -8.98 18.77 -2.37
CA LEU A 417 -9.10 18.43 -3.81
C LEU A 417 -9.04 19.65 -4.74
N THR A 418 -8.91 20.86 -4.20
CA THR A 418 -9.11 22.12 -4.95
C THR A 418 -7.96 23.12 -4.85
N VAL A 419 -6.91 22.76 -4.10
CA VAL A 419 -5.67 23.52 -3.94
C VAL A 419 -4.49 22.55 -3.93
N SER A 420 -3.31 23.00 -4.35
CA SER A 420 -2.08 22.19 -4.29
C SER A 420 -1.80 21.73 -2.86
N ILE A 421 -1.43 20.45 -2.75
CA ILE A 421 -0.94 19.83 -1.52
C ILE A 421 0.55 20.15 -1.38
N PRO A 422 1.01 20.67 -0.22
CA PRO A 422 2.43 20.99 -0.02
C PRO A 422 3.27 19.73 0.06
N ILE A 423 4.52 19.79 -0.43
CA ILE A 423 5.48 18.70 -0.32
C ILE A 423 5.85 18.50 1.16
N PRO A 424 5.59 17.31 1.76
CA PRO A 424 5.92 17.03 3.14
C PRO A 424 7.41 16.70 3.32
N THR A 425 7.90 16.80 4.56
CA THR A 425 9.22 16.27 4.93
C THR A 425 9.11 14.79 5.30
N LEU A 426 10.10 13.99 4.90
CA LEU A 426 10.23 12.61 5.34
C LEU A 426 10.41 12.54 6.86
N ARG A 427 9.96 11.43 7.47
CA ARG A 427 9.92 11.23 8.93
C ARG A 427 10.81 10.06 9.38
N ALA A 428 11.11 10.03 10.67
CA ALA A 428 12.01 9.05 11.29
C ALA A 428 11.31 8.03 12.21
N SER A 429 9.98 7.91 12.13
CA SER A 429 9.19 6.87 12.80
C SER A 429 7.80 6.79 12.18
N PHE A 430 7.32 5.56 11.94
CA PHE A 430 6.07 5.26 11.24
C PHE A 430 5.11 4.37 12.05
N TYR A 431 5.54 3.93 13.25
CA TYR A 431 4.72 3.16 14.18
C TYR A 431 5.16 3.47 15.63
N PRO A 432 4.23 3.57 16.60
CA PRO A 432 4.56 4.01 17.95
C PRO A 432 5.63 3.16 18.64
N GLY A 433 6.70 3.80 19.11
CA GLY A 433 7.80 3.15 19.81
C GLY A 433 8.75 2.31 18.92
N VAL A 434 8.53 2.29 17.60
CA VAL A 434 9.38 1.58 16.64
C VAL A 434 10.24 2.58 15.86
N ALA A 435 11.54 2.28 15.78
CA ALA A 435 12.50 3.02 14.98
C ALA A 435 12.46 2.57 13.51
N VAL A 436 12.84 3.47 12.61
CA VAL A 436 13.09 3.14 11.20
C VAL A 436 14.17 2.06 11.05
N LYS A 437 14.05 1.23 10.02
CA LYS A 437 15.03 0.20 9.66
C LYS A 437 16.29 0.83 9.05
N SER A 438 16.09 1.86 8.24
CA SER A 438 17.13 2.58 7.49
C SER A 438 17.07 4.08 7.80
N ALA A 439 18.20 4.69 8.14
CA ALA A 439 18.24 6.14 8.35
C ALA A 439 18.00 6.89 7.04
N LEU A 440 17.43 8.10 7.12
CA LEU A 440 17.32 9.00 5.96
C LEU A 440 18.72 9.35 5.43
N MET A 441 18.92 9.33 4.10
CA MET A 441 20.20 9.66 3.46
C MET A 441 20.76 11.01 3.95
N ALA A 442 19.90 12.01 4.14
CA ALA A 442 20.24 13.34 4.65
C ALA A 442 20.80 13.37 6.09
N ALA A 443 20.56 12.32 6.89
CA ALA A 443 21.06 12.22 8.26
C ALA A 443 22.55 11.80 8.31
N GLY A 444 23.12 11.37 7.17
CA GLY A 444 24.54 11.12 7.00
C GLY A 444 24.98 9.70 7.33
N ASP A 445 24.52 8.73 6.54
CA ASP A 445 25.20 7.44 6.38
C ASP A 445 25.89 7.39 5.02
N SER A 446 27.22 7.33 5.05
CA SER A 446 28.06 7.08 3.87
C SER A 446 28.10 5.59 3.57
N GLU A 447 27.15 5.10 2.74
CA GLU A 447 27.12 3.83 1.97
C GLU A 447 27.45 2.47 2.66
N GLU A 448 27.96 2.43 3.89
CA GLU A 448 28.61 1.25 4.49
C GLU A 448 27.68 0.44 5.43
N SER A 449 26.44 0.90 5.68
CA SER A 449 25.52 0.29 6.67
C SER A 449 24.43 -0.64 6.08
N ALA A 450 24.03 -0.46 4.82
CA ALA A 450 22.89 -1.16 4.22
C ALA A 450 23.13 -2.68 4.02
N GLU A 451 24.37 -3.09 3.74
CA GLU A 451 24.67 -4.49 3.37
C GLU A 451 24.57 -5.50 4.54
N THR A 452 24.49 -5.04 5.80
CA THR A 452 24.55 -5.92 6.99
C THR A 452 23.23 -6.18 7.71
N THR A 453 22.18 -5.39 7.47
CA THR A 453 20.88 -5.54 8.16
C THR A 453 20.03 -6.67 7.57
N ALA A 454 20.02 -6.85 6.24
CA ALA A 454 19.31 -7.95 5.58
C ALA A 454 19.81 -9.34 6.05
N ALA A 455 21.12 -9.49 6.27
CA ALA A 455 21.70 -10.73 6.80
C ALA A 455 21.40 -10.93 8.30
N ALA A 456 21.29 -9.84 9.08
CA ALA A 456 21.06 -9.91 10.52
C ALA A 456 19.67 -10.46 10.86
N ALA A 457 18.63 -10.06 10.11
CA ALA A 457 17.26 -10.56 10.27
C ALA A 457 17.14 -12.09 10.09
N ALA A 458 17.93 -12.68 9.18
CA ALA A 458 18.00 -14.13 8.99
C ALA A 458 18.78 -14.86 10.12
N SER A 459 19.73 -14.18 10.77
CA SER A 459 20.66 -14.80 11.73
C SER A 459 20.11 -14.96 13.15
N SER A 460 19.14 -14.14 13.57
CA SER A 460 18.62 -14.14 14.94
C SER A 460 17.78 -15.37 15.34
N ALA A 461 17.47 -16.26 14.38
CA ALA A 461 16.67 -17.46 14.62
C ALA A 461 17.46 -18.67 15.18
N VAL A 462 18.79 -18.61 15.31
CA VAL A 462 19.62 -19.78 15.71
C VAL A 462 20.50 -19.50 16.92
N ALA A 463 19.89 -19.45 18.10
CA ALA A 463 20.60 -19.40 19.38
C ALA A 463 19.96 -20.29 20.48
N ALA A 464 19.75 -21.58 20.18
CA ALA A 464 19.41 -22.60 21.19
C ALA A 464 20.49 -23.70 21.21
N SER A 465 21.17 -23.84 22.35
CA SER A 465 22.34 -24.70 22.52
C SER A 465 22.04 -26.20 22.44
N SER A 466 22.92 -26.99 21.83
CA SER A 466 23.11 -28.41 22.15
C SER A 466 24.51 -28.90 21.79
N SER A 467 25.27 -29.30 22.81
CA SER A 467 26.67 -29.76 22.69
C SER A 467 26.77 -31.29 22.68
N VAL A 468 27.25 -31.92 21.60
CA VAL A 468 27.74 -33.31 21.64
C VAL A 468 29.00 -33.53 20.78
N LEU A 469 30.11 -33.72 21.49
CA LEU A 469 31.28 -34.58 21.25
C LEU A 469 31.69 -35.05 19.83
N VAL A 470 32.96 -34.79 19.54
CA VAL A 470 33.78 -35.36 18.46
C VAL A 470 34.12 -36.84 18.71
N ALA A 471 34.15 -37.64 17.64
CA ALA A 471 34.92 -38.89 17.58
C ALA A 471 35.58 -39.06 16.19
N SER A 472 36.84 -39.50 16.15
CA SER A 472 37.62 -39.63 14.91
C SER A 472 37.87 -41.09 14.53
N SER A 473 38.00 -41.38 13.23
CA SER A 473 38.90 -42.43 12.72
C SER A 473 39.26 -42.14 11.25
N ALA A 474 40.37 -42.74 10.77
CA ALA A 474 41.14 -42.20 9.64
C ALA A 474 41.27 -43.13 8.41
N ALA A 475 41.50 -42.48 7.26
CA ALA A 475 42.35 -42.87 6.12
C ALA A 475 42.20 -44.22 5.38
N ALA A 476 42.08 -44.15 4.04
CA ALA A 476 42.96 -44.90 3.10
C ALA A 476 42.85 -44.43 1.61
N VAL A 477 43.94 -43.84 1.09
CA VAL A 477 44.64 -44.07 -0.21
C VAL A 477 43.88 -44.48 -1.51
N VAL A 478 43.96 -43.57 -2.52
CA VAL A 478 44.20 -43.66 -4.02
C VAL A 478 44.47 -45.07 -4.65
N PRO A 479 44.28 -45.39 -5.99
CA PRO A 479 44.33 -44.46 -7.15
C PRO A 479 43.57 -44.74 -8.51
N THR A 480 43.53 -43.69 -9.37
CA THR A 480 43.64 -43.63 -10.87
C THR A 480 42.62 -44.20 -11.89
N SER A 481 42.42 -43.39 -12.95
CA SER A 481 41.96 -43.63 -14.37
C SER A 481 40.53 -44.15 -14.61
N VAL A 482 39.76 -43.73 -15.63
CA VAL A 482 39.99 -43.73 -17.10
C VAL A 482 39.15 -42.60 -17.79
N ALA A 483 39.38 -42.35 -19.09
CA ALA A 483 38.82 -41.25 -19.87
C ALA A 483 37.42 -41.47 -20.50
N ALA A 484 36.76 -40.33 -20.78
CA ALA A 484 35.80 -39.97 -21.84
C ALA A 484 34.94 -41.04 -22.57
N VAL A 485 33.63 -40.76 -22.62
CA VAL A 485 32.74 -41.07 -23.76
C VAL A 485 31.75 -39.89 -23.93
N GLU A 486 31.65 -39.37 -25.16
CA GLU A 486 30.55 -38.47 -25.57
C GLU A 486 29.29 -39.27 -25.90
N SER A 487 28.10 -38.72 -25.64
CA SER A 487 26.90 -39.10 -26.38
C SER A 487 25.92 -37.93 -26.52
N ASP A 488 25.80 -37.49 -27.76
CA ASP A 488 24.87 -36.48 -28.29
C ASP A 488 23.38 -36.85 -28.07
N VAL A 489 22.57 -35.89 -27.60
CA VAL A 489 21.10 -35.88 -27.80
C VAL A 489 20.64 -34.43 -28.00
N GLN A 490 20.15 -34.14 -29.21
CA GLN A 490 19.50 -32.88 -29.57
C GLN A 490 18.18 -32.69 -28.80
N ALA A 491 17.93 -31.46 -28.35
CA ALA A 491 16.58 -30.99 -27.98
C ALA A 491 16.19 -29.82 -28.90
N THR A 492 15.12 -30.00 -29.67
CA THR A 492 14.65 -29.00 -30.65
C THR A 492 13.77 -27.94 -29.99
N THR A 493 14.22 -26.69 -29.99
CA THR A 493 13.40 -25.52 -29.63
C THR A 493 12.68 -24.96 -30.87
N PRO A 494 11.34 -24.79 -30.85
CA PRO A 494 10.65 -24.05 -31.89
C PRO A 494 10.79 -22.54 -31.66
N VAL A 495 11.48 -21.86 -32.57
CA VAL A 495 11.45 -20.40 -32.67
C VAL A 495 10.13 -19.98 -33.31
N PHE A 496 9.39 -19.06 -32.69
CA PHE A 496 8.36 -18.27 -33.36
C PHE A 496 8.69 -16.78 -33.26
N ALA A 497 8.63 -16.11 -34.40
CA ALA A 497 9.05 -14.73 -34.57
C ALA A 497 7.94 -13.73 -34.22
N VAL A 498 8.37 -12.53 -33.83
CA VAL A 498 7.53 -11.35 -33.58
C VAL A 498 6.77 -10.93 -34.83
N SER A 499 5.54 -10.46 -34.66
CA SER A 499 4.86 -9.60 -35.63
C SER A 499 4.16 -8.46 -34.90
N ASP A 500 4.61 -7.23 -35.13
CA ASP A 500 3.93 -6.02 -34.66
C ASP A 500 2.49 -5.93 -35.17
N THR A 501 1.55 -5.60 -34.29
CA THR A 501 0.40 -4.73 -34.62
C THR A 501 -0.33 -4.34 -33.34
N ALA A 502 -0.31 -3.04 -33.02
CA ALA A 502 -1.19 -2.49 -31.99
C ALA A 502 -2.64 -2.41 -32.49
N PRO A 503 -3.61 -2.47 -31.57
CA PRO A 503 -4.76 -1.59 -31.65
C PRO A 503 -4.85 -0.70 -30.40
N ALA A 504 -5.07 0.58 -30.62
CA ALA A 504 -5.63 1.45 -29.59
C ALA A 504 -7.14 1.19 -29.51
N ASP A 505 -7.68 1.09 -28.30
CA ASP A 505 -9.04 1.56 -27.96
C ASP A 505 -9.18 1.57 -26.43
N GLY A 506 -9.60 2.70 -25.87
CA GLY A 506 -9.94 2.84 -24.45
C GLY A 506 -11.45 2.85 -24.25
N PRO A 507 -12.00 2.26 -23.17
CA PRO A 507 -13.42 2.32 -22.91
C PRO A 507 -13.81 3.67 -22.31
N SER A 508 -14.39 4.54 -23.14
CA SER A 508 -15.15 5.71 -22.68
C SER A 508 -16.49 5.26 -22.09
N PHE A 509 -16.75 5.56 -20.81
CA PHE A 509 -18.02 5.23 -20.16
C PHE A 509 -19.16 6.12 -20.68
N VAL A 510 -20.11 5.51 -21.40
CA VAL A 510 -21.38 6.14 -21.78
C VAL A 510 -22.54 5.37 -21.15
N SER A 511 -23.30 6.05 -20.30
CA SER A 511 -24.53 5.50 -19.71
C SER A 511 -25.62 5.31 -20.79
N ILE A 512 -26.18 4.10 -20.87
CA ILE A 512 -27.42 3.83 -21.60
C ILE A 512 -28.43 3.16 -20.67
N VAL A 513 -29.55 3.83 -20.46
CA VAL A 513 -30.71 3.34 -19.70
C VAL A 513 -31.65 2.61 -20.66
N THR A 514 -32.15 1.40 -20.31
CA THR A 514 -33.59 1.07 -20.46
C THR A 514 -34.04 -0.29 -19.88
N SER A 515 -35.21 -0.23 -19.23
CA SER A 515 -36.26 -1.26 -19.05
C SER A 515 -35.99 -2.62 -18.36
N THR A 516 -36.56 -2.74 -17.16
CA THR A 516 -36.95 -3.95 -16.42
C THR A 516 -38.01 -4.82 -17.15
N PRO A 517 -38.26 -6.08 -16.72
CA PRO A 517 -39.40 -6.28 -15.81
C PRO A 517 -39.25 -7.39 -14.71
N THR A 518 -39.87 -7.13 -13.54
CA THR A 518 -40.44 -8.10 -12.55
C THR A 518 -39.51 -9.12 -11.84
N SER A 519 -39.63 -9.41 -10.53
CA SER A 519 -40.49 -8.87 -9.45
C SER A 519 -40.02 -9.32 -8.05
N PHE A 520 -40.06 -8.44 -7.05
CA PHE A 520 -39.96 -8.74 -5.61
C PHE A 520 -41.30 -8.49 -4.89
N PRO A 521 -41.57 -9.12 -3.73
CA PRO A 521 -42.41 -8.57 -2.68
C PRO A 521 -41.57 -7.71 -1.71
N SER A 522 -42.18 -6.63 -1.20
CA SER A 522 -41.55 -5.54 -0.44
C SER A 522 -41.71 -5.65 1.08
N ALA A 523 -40.87 -4.92 1.82
CA ALA A 523 -41.24 -4.36 3.13
C ALA A 523 -40.65 -2.94 3.33
N SER A 524 -41.51 -1.93 3.17
CA SER A 524 -41.41 -0.61 3.80
C SER A 524 -41.72 -0.75 5.31
N ASP A 525 -41.43 0.17 6.24
CA ASP A 525 -40.98 1.58 6.24
C ASP A 525 -40.07 1.82 7.47
N ILE A 526 -39.28 2.92 7.51
CA ILE A 526 -39.38 3.98 8.55
C ILE A 526 -38.42 5.16 8.27
N ALA A 527 -39.04 6.34 8.16
CA ALA A 527 -38.60 7.72 8.42
C ALA A 527 -37.15 8.19 8.13
N GLN A 528 -37.08 9.24 7.29
CA GLN A 528 -35.95 10.18 7.22
C GLN A 528 -35.77 10.95 8.54
N VAL A 529 -34.52 11.21 8.94
CA VAL A 529 -34.19 12.26 9.92
C VAL A 529 -33.64 13.48 9.17
N THR A 530 -34.22 14.64 9.44
CA THR A 530 -33.77 15.94 8.90
C THR A 530 -32.91 16.66 9.92
N GLU A 531 -31.90 17.40 9.44
CA GLU A 531 -30.97 18.16 10.28
C GLU A 531 -31.67 19.17 11.20
N ALA A 532 -31.27 19.21 12.46
CA ALA A 532 -31.74 20.21 13.42
C ALA A 532 -30.73 21.37 13.52
N THR A 533 -31.18 22.59 13.20
CA THR A 533 -30.44 23.82 13.50
C THR A 533 -30.63 24.22 14.97
N PRO A 534 -29.61 24.80 15.64
CA PRO A 534 -29.70 25.12 17.07
C PRO A 534 -30.55 26.37 17.33
N VAL A 535 -31.54 26.24 18.21
CA VAL A 535 -32.42 27.34 18.66
C VAL A 535 -31.81 28.04 19.88
N VAL A 536 -31.48 29.32 19.74
CA VAL A 536 -31.10 30.20 20.86
C VAL A 536 -32.36 30.78 21.51
N THR A 537 -32.45 30.71 22.84
CA THR A 537 -33.54 31.31 23.64
C THR A 537 -33.08 32.59 24.37
N PRO A 538 -33.87 33.68 24.40
CA PRO A 538 -33.49 34.95 25.04
C PRO A 538 -34.34 35.36 26.26
N SER A 539 -33.69 35.97 27.28
CA SER A 539 -34.21 37.00 28.22
C SER A 539 -33.05 37.50 29.11
N ALA A 540 -32.63 38.78 29.18
CA ALA A 540 -33.33 40.03 29.59
C ALA A 540 -33.44 40.16 31.14
N VAL A 541 -33.03 41.23 31.85
CA VAL A 541 -32.56 42.62 31.57
C VAL A 541 -31.49 43.02 32.64
N VAL A 542 -30.63 44.06 32.52
CA VAL A 542 -30.74 45.42 33.15
C VAL A 542 -29.51 46.32 32.81
N SER A 543 -29.73 47.64 32.76
CA SER A 543 -28.86 48.82 32.48
C SER A 543 -27.44 48.84 33.08
N GLU A 544 -26.43 49.54 32.50
CA GLU A 544 -26.35 51.02 32.31
C GLU A 544 -25.50 51.51 31.11
N LEU A 545 -25.60 52.82 30.81
CA LEU A 545 -24.96 53.60 29.73
C LEU A 545 -23.90 54.55 30.35
N PRO A 546 -22.81 54.98 29.63
CA PRO A 546 -22.96 56.05 28.62
C PRO A 546 -21.98 56.11 27.41
N VAL A 547 -22.57 56.46 26.25
CA VAL A 547 -22.18 57.54 25.30
C VAL A 547 -20.70 57.72 24.87
N SER A 548 -20.43 57.43 23.58
CA SER A 548 -19.86 58.35 22.55
C SER A 548 -19.59 57.55 21.25
N SER A 549 -19.63 58.02 20.00
CA SER A 549 -20.27 59.13 19.28
C SER A 549 -19.69 59.10 17.84
N GLY A 550 -20.54 59.11 16.79
CA GLY A 550 -20.13 59.28 15.38
C GLY A 550 -19.94 57.98 14.57
N GLY A 551 -20.37 57.87 13.31
CA GLY A 551 -21.22 58.78 12.52
C GLY A 551 -21.09 58.55 11.00
N SER A 552 -22.22 58.50 10.26
CA SER A 552 -22.40 58.67 8.78
C SER A 552 -21.49 57.86 7.80
N SER A 553 -21.87 57.44 6.59
CA SER A 553 -23.07 57.55 5.72
C SER A 553 -22.82 56.57 4.54
N ALA A 554 -23.74 55.68 4.18
CA ALA A 554 -24.89 55.87 3.28
C ALA A 554 -24.59 56.14 1.77
N CYS A 555 -25.09 55.22 0.94
CA CYS A 555 -25.77 55.42 -0.36
C CYS A 555 -25.01 55.59 -1.70
N ASN A 556 -25.12 54.57 -2.58
CA ASN A 556 -25.67 54.57 -3.97
C ASN A 556 -24.99 53.46 -4.81
N ALA A 557 -25.63 52.46 -5.44
CA ALA A 557 -26.87 52.35 -6.23
C ALA A 557 -26.78 52.84 -7.70
N ARG A 558 -26.64 51.90 -8.68
CA ARG A 558 -27.35 51.82 -10.00
C ARG A 558 -26.80 50.66 -10.89
N ARG A 559 -27.68 49.76 -11.40
CA ARG A 559 -28.19 49.62 -12.81
C ARG A 559 -27.11 49.27 -13.86
N ARG A 560 -27.28 48.37 -14.85
CA ARG A 560 -28.48 47.87 -15.62
C ARG A 560 -28.11 46.57 -16.40
N ARG A 561 -28.92 45.49 -16.38
CA ARG A 561 -29.84 44.97 -17.45
C ARG A 561 -29.29 44.28 -18.74
N ARG A 562 -29.66 42.98 -18.90
CA ARG A 562 -30.15 42.21 -20.10
C ARG A 562 -29.17 42.01 -21.29
N HIS A 563 -29.25 40.97 -22.14
CA HIS A 563 -30.28 39.97 -22.52
C HIS A 563 -29.68 38.52 -22.59
N LEU A 564 -30.37 37.43 -22.22
CA LEU A 564 -31.25 36.55 -23.04
C LEU A 564 -30.60 36.01 -24.36
N ALA A 565 -30.32 34.69 -24.46
CA ALA A 565 -31.17 33.64 -25.08
C ALA A 565 -30.84 33.39 -26.58
N ARG A 566 -30.92 32.20 -27.20
CA ARG A 566 -31.48 30.86 -26.83
C ARG A 566 -30.98 29.77 -27.81
N HIS A 567 -31.04 28.50 -27.39
CA HIS A 567 -31.21 27.23 -28.16
C HIS A 567 -30.83 27.12 -29.66
N LEU A 568 -30.06 26.08 -29.99
CA LEU A 568 -30.62 24.75 -30.27
C LEU A 568 -29.82 23.68 -29.52
#